data_AF-A0A1G9AS63-F1
#
_entry.id   AF-A0A1G9AS63-F1
#
_cell.length_a   1.000
_cell.length_b   1.000
_cell.length_c   1.000
_cell.angle_alpha   90.00
_cell.angle_beta   90.00
_cell.angle_gamma   90.00
#
_symmetry.space_group_name_H-M   'P 1'
#
loop_
_entity.id
_entity.type
_entity.pdbx_description
1 polymer ?
#
loop_
_entity_poly.entity_id
_entity_poly.type
_entity_poly.pdbx_seq_one_letter_code
_entity_poly.pdbx_strand_id
1 'polypeptide(L)' 'MKYLELNAIQSISVTGVITSVMAQGFLYLFDKTVDQFWALYPSWVAIFLIGTLVRVYRGKHLDHHHH' A
#
# COMPACT_ATOMS: atom_id res chain seq x y z
N MET A 1 -7.94 -5.32 21.28
CA MET A 1 -8.00 -4.99 19.84
C MET A 1 -6.79 -5.63 19.17
N LYS A 2 -6.98 -6.47 18.15
CA LYS A 2 -5.88 -7.15 17.46
C LYS A 2 -5.32 -6.17 16.43
N TYR A 3 -4.17 -5.57 16.71
CA TYR A 3 -3.51 -4.70 15.75
C TYR A 3 -3.17 -5.55 14.52
N LEU A 4 -3.69 -5.18 13.36
CA LEU A 4 -3.26 -5.78 12.10
C LEU A 4 -1.79 -5.38 11.92
N GLU A 5 -0.86 -6.25 12.31
CA GLU A 5 0.55 -6.03 12.00
C GLU A 5 0.70 -6.03 10.48
N LEU A 6 0.88 -4.84 9.91
CA LEU A 6 1.22 -4.66 8.51
C LEU A 6 2.71 -4.91 8.35
N ASN A 7 3.10 -5.64 7.30
CA ASN A 7 4.52 -5.71 6.97
C ASN A 7 5.00 -4.33 6.46
N ALA A 8 6.33 -4.14 6.43
CA ALA A 8 6.91 -2.87 6.00
C ALA A 8 6.40 -2.40 4.61
N ILE A 9 6.19 -3.33 3.66
CA ILE A 9 5.71 -3.04 2.31
C ILE A 9 4.27 -2.50 2.33
N GLN A 10 3.39 -3.13 3.11
CA GLN A 10 2.02 -2.68 3.31
C GLN A 10 1.96 -1.32 4.02
N SER A 11 2.81 -1.10 5.02
CA SER A 11 2.90 0.18 5.74
C SER A 11 3.33 1.34 4.83
N ILE A 12 4.34 1.11 3.98
CA ILE A 12 4.77 2.08 2.95
C ILE A 12 3.61 2.37 1.98
N SER A 13 2.87 1.34 1.58
CA SER A 13 1.72 1.52 0.67
C SER A 13 0.64 2.42 1.26
N VAL A 14 0.29 2.22 2.54
CA VAL A 14 -0.69 3.06 3.24
C VAL A 14 -0.20 4.50 3.34
N THR A 15 1.05 4.70 3.75
CA THR A 15 1.68 6.02 3.80
C THR A 15 1.66 6.71 2.43
N GLY A 16 1.94 5.95 1.37
CA GLY A 16 1.87 6.39 -0.01
C GLY A 16 0.48 6.90 -0.41
N VAL A 17 -0.58 6.14 -0.11
CA VAL A 17 -1.96 6.58 -0.37
C VAL A 17 -2.29 7.87 0.37
N ILE A 18 -1.97 7.95 1.67
CA ILE A 18 -2.23 9.16 2.48
C ILE A 18 -1.53 10.37 1.87
N THR A 19 -0.26 10.20 1.47
CA THR A 19 0.53 11.28 0.87
C THR A 19 -0.03 11.69 -0.50
N SER A 20 -0.48 10.73 -1.31
CA SER A 20 -1.15 11.01 -2.59
C SER A 20 -2.47 11.78 -2.40
N VAL A 21 -3.26 11.46 -1.38
CA VAL A 21 -4.47 12.23 -1.05
C VAL A 21 -4.12 13.65 -0.62
N MET A 22 -3.09 13.83 0.22
CA MET A 22 -2.63 15.17 0.61
C MET A 22 -2.18 15.98 -0.61
N ALA A 23 -1.38 15.38 -1.49
CA ALA A 23 -0.92 16.01 -2.72
C ALA A 23 -2.08 16.34 -3.68
N GLN A 24 -3.10 15.48 -3.79
CA GLN A 24 -4.33 15.78 -4.54
C GLN A 24 -5.04 17.00 -3.95
N GLY A 25 -5.11 17.10 -2.62
CA GLY A 25 -5.67 18.24 -1.92
C GLY A 25 -4.91 19.54 -2.23
N PHE A 26 -3.57 19.50 -2.23
CA PHE A 26 -2.77 20.65 -2.64
C PHE A 26 -3.02 21.02 -4.11
N LEU A 27 -3.04 20.05 -5.02
CA LEU A 27 -3.36 20.30 -6.43
C LEU A 27 -4.72 20.98 -6.60
N TYR A 28 -5.73 20.53 -5.85
CA TYR A 28 -7.05 21.16 -5.83
C TYR A 28 -7.00 22.60 -5.28
N LEU A 29 -6.29 22.84 -4.19
CA LEU A 29 -6.14 24.19 -3.60
C LEU A 29 -5.44 25.18 -4.53
N PHE A 30 -4.53 24.71 -5.38
CA PHE A 30 -3.78 25.54 -6.32
C PHE A 30 -4.37 25.55 -7.74
N ASP A 31 -5.54 24.93 -7.94
CA ASP A 31 -6.19 24.77 -9.26
C ASP A 31 -5.23 24.19 -10.32
N LYS A 32 -4.43 23.21 -9.89
CA LYS A 32 -3.47 22.51 -10.74
C LYS A 32 -3.97 21.11 -11.05
N THR A 33 -3.97 20.76 -12.33
CA THR A 33 -4.25 19.40 -12.79
C THR A 33 -2.94 18.76 -13.24
N VAL A 34 -2.64 17.58 -12.70
CA VAL A 34 -1.55 16.73 -13.19
C VAL A 34 -2.21 15.56 -13.90
N ASP A 35 -1.97 15.46 -15.20
CA ASP A 35 -2.43 14.31 -15.97
C ASP A 35 -1.86 13.03 -15.39
N GLN A 36 -2.70 12.00 -15.34
CA GLN A 36 -2.36 10.69 -14.78
C GLN A 36 -2.05 10.66 -13.28
N PHE A 37 -2.28 11.74 -12.51
CA PHE A 37 -2.12 11.71 -11.04
C PHE A 37 -2.96 10.58 -10.40
N TRP A 38 -4.12 10.30 -10.99
CA TRP A 38 -4.98 9.19 -10.57
C TRP A 38 -4.28 7.82 -10.59
N ALA A 39 -3.21 7.63 -11.37
CA ALA A 39 -2.47 6.38 -11.47
C ALA A 39 -1.63 6.07 -10.21
N LEU A 40 -1.41 7.05 -9.33
CA LEU A 40 -0.79 6.83 -8.02
C LEU A 40 -1.62 5.90 -7.14
N TYR A 41 -2.94 6.04 -7.13
CA TYR A 41 -3.83 5.21 -6.32
C TYR A 41 -3.77 3.71 -6.67
N PRO A 42 -3.97 3.27 -7.93
CA PRO A 42 -3.86 1.86 -8.28
C PRO A 42 -2.43 1.32 -8.09
N SER A 43 -1.40 2.16 -8.24
CA SER A 43 -0.01 1.76 -7.97
C SER A 43 0.20 1.38 -6.50
N TRP A 44 -0.30 2.20 -5.57
CA TRP A 44 -0.22 1.88 -4.15
C TRP A 44 -1.06 0.66 -3.77
N VAL A 45 -2.24 0.49 -4.38
CA VAL A 45 -3.05 -0.72 -4.21
C VAL A 45 -2.29 -1.95 -4.67
N ALA A 46 -1.62 -1.89 -5.82
CA ALA A 46 -0.82 -3.00 -6.34
C ALA A 46 0.31 -3.39 -5.37
N ILE A 47 1.04 -2.41 -4.83
CA ILE A 47 2.11 -2.67 -3.85
C ILE A 47 1.54 -3.29 -2.57
N PHE A 48 0.40 -2.82 -2.09
CA PHE A 48 -0.27 -3.39 -0.92
C PHE A 48 -0.69 -4.85 -1.16
N LEU A 49 -1.23 -5.15 -2.34
CA LEU A 49 -1.60 -6.51 -2.74
C LEU A 49 -0.36 -7.41 -2.82
N ILE A 50 0.74 -6.93 -3.39
CA ILE A 50 2.02 -7.65 -3.42
C ILE A 50 2.50 -7.95 -2.00
N GLY A 51 2.49 -6.96 -1.11
CA GLY A 51 2.85 -7.15 0.30
C GLY A 51 1.98 -8.20 1.00
N THR A 52 0.69 -8.26 0.63
CA THR A 52 -0.27 -9.25 1.13
C THR A 52 0.05 -10.65 0.60
N LEU A 53 0.28 -10.79 -0.72
CA LEU A 53 0.69 -12.03 -1.37
C LEU A 53 1.97 -12.57 -0.73
N VAL A 54 3.01 -11.75 -0.59
CA VAL A 54 4.29 -12.13 0.05
C VAL A 54 4.06 -12.66 1.46
N ARG A 55 3.20 -12.03 2.25
CA ARG A 55 2.86 -12.49 3.61
C ARG A 55 2.18 -13.85 3.60
N VAL A 56 1.22 -14.07 2.70
CA VAL A 56 0.49 -15.33 2.57
C VAL A 56 1.42 -16.47 2.11
N TYR A 57 2.26 -16.22 1.10
CA TYR A 57 3.22 -17.21 0.61
C TYR A 57 4.29 -17.55 1.65
N ARG A 58 4.80 -16.55 2.39
CA ARG A 58 5.78 -16.79 3.48
C ARG A 58 5.15 -17.53 4.65
N GLY A 59 3.89 -17.24 5.00
CA GLY A 59 3.16 -17.98 6.03
C GLY A 59 2.99 -19.45 5.68
N LYS A 60 2.64 -19.77 4.43
CA LYS A 60 2.52 -21.16 3.94
C LYS A 60 3.84 -21.94 3.96
N HIS A 61 4.98 -21.28 3.77
CA HIS A 61 6.29 -21.95 3.81
C HIS A 61 6.76 -22.32 5.24
N LEU A 62 6.17 -21.73 6.27
CA LEU A 62 6.51 -22.06 7.67
C LEU A 62 5.71 -23.25 8.23
N ASP A 63 4.62 -23.66 7.55
CA ASP A 63 3.80 -24.80 7.96
C ASP A 63 4.34 -26.18 7.49
N HIS A 64 5.56 -26.27 6.94
CA HIS A 64 6.11 -27.53 6.39
C HIS A 64 7.39 -28.04 7.10
N HIS A 65 7.75 -27.49 8.27
CA HIS A 65 8.97 -27.88 8.99
C HIS A 65 8.77 -28.25 10.47
N HIS A 66 7.61 -28.82 10.83
CA HIS A 66 7.45 -29.48 12.12
C HIS A 66 7.36 -31.01 11.95
N HIS A 67 8.53 -31.62 11.77
CA HIS A 67 8.83 -33.01 12.14
C HIS A 67 10.19 -33.02 12.85
#